data_AF-X1BD15-F1
#
_entry.id   AF-X1BD15-F1
#
_cell.length_a   1.000
_cell.length_b   1.000
_cell.length_c   1.000
_cell.angle_alpha   90.00
_cell.angle_beta   90.00
_cell.angle_gamma   90.00
#
_symmetry.space_group_name_H-M   'P 1'
#
loop_
_entity.id
_entity.type
_entity.pdbx_description
1 polymer ?
#
loop_
_entity_poly.entity_id
_entity_poly.type
_entity_poly.pdbx_seq_one_letter_code
_entity_poly.pdbx_strand_id
1 'polypeptide(L)' 'MAKKPLTCPVCKKKFSYSAKTNPFARQSKHMWSKHKPYMLRKQKAGKRKAKSRVTQLDKELQWTDDMIIHSLQQAGI' A
#
# COMPACT_ATOMS: atom_id res chain seq x y z
N MET A 1 -31.76 -11.15 3.93
CA MET A 1 -30.84 -10.38 4.82
C MET A 1 -30.20 -9.25 4.01
N ALA A 2 -30.36 -7.99 4.41
CA ALA A 2 -29.75 -6.85 3.70
C ALA A 2 -28.26 -6.73 4.03
N LYS A 3 -27.39 -6.63 3.00
CA LYS A 3 -25.94 -6.44 3.19
C LYS A 3 -25.67 -5.07 3.82
N LYS A 4 -24.87 -5.03 4.89
CA LYS A 4 -24.47 -3.77 5.56
C LYS A 4 -23.78 -2.83 4.56
N PRO A 5 -24.12 -1.53 4.52
CA PRO A 5 -23.57 -0.61 3.54
C PRO A 5 -22.10 -0.31 3.81
N LEU A 6 -21.34 -0.12 2.72
CA LEU A 6 -19.94 0.30 2.80
C LEU A 6 -19.88 1.74 3.31
N THR A 7 -18.99 2.06 4.25
CA THR A 7 -19.02 3.38 4.94
C THR A 7 -17.69 4.12 4.78
N CYS A 8 -17.74 5.39 4.39
CA CYS A 8 -16.55 6.24 4.28
C CYS A 8 -15.88 6.39 5.65
N PRO A 9 -14.57 6.13 5.78
CA PRO A 9 -13.89 6.22 7.07
C PRO A 9 -13.77 7.66 7.58
N VAL A 10 -13.78 8.66 6.68
CA VAL A 10 -13.56 10.08 6.98
C VAL A 10 -14.86 10.77 7.39
N CYS A 11 -15.87 10.79 6.50
CA CYS A 11 -17.13 11.51 6.75
C CYS A 11 -18.34 10.60 7.08
N LYS A 12 -18.11 9.28 7.24
CA LYS A 12 -19.16 8.29 7.58
C LYS A 12 -20.33 8.19 6.59
N LYS A 13 -20.21 8.76 5.39
CA LYS A 13 -21.18 8.56 4.30
C LYS A 13 -21.33 7.08 3.95
N LYS A 14 -22.58 6.62 3.88
CA LYS A 14 -22.94 5.21 3.57
C LYS A 14 -23.14 5.01 2.07
N PHE A 15 -22.67 3.89 1.55
CA PHE A 15 -22.80 3.44 0.17
C PHE A 15 -23.54 2.09 0.19
N SER A 16 -24.84 2.14 -0.09
CA SER A 16 -25.71 0.96 -0.14
C SER A 16 -25.36 0.04 -1.32
N TYR A 17 -25.55 -1.26 -1.12
CA TYR A 17 -25.47 -2.31 -2.14
C TYR A 17 -26.72 -2.39 -3.02
N SER A 18 -27.77 -1.62 -2.72
CA SER A 18 -29.01 -1.58 -3.51
C SER A 18 -28.94 -0.76 -4.79
N ALA A 19 -27.90 0.07 -4.96
CA ALA A 19 -27.73 0.88 -6.15
C ALA A 19 -27.21 0.05 -7.34
N LYS A 20 -27.59 0.43 -8.57
CA LYS A 20 -27.14 -0.22 -9.82
C LYS A 20 -25.61 -0.26 -9.98
N THR A 21 -24.92 0.76 -9.47
CA THR A 21 -23.46 0.88 -9.57
C THR A 21 -22.77 0.36 -8.31
N ASN A 22 -21.62 -0.30 -8.51
CA ASN A 22 -20.88 -0.95 -7.43
C ASN A 22 -20.54 0.03 -6.29
N PRO A 23 -20.88 -0.28 -5.02
CA PRO A 23 -20.66 0.62 -3.89
C PRO A 23 -19.17 0.91 -3.62
N PHE A 24 -18.25 -0.01 -3.93
CA PHE A 24 -16.81 0.21 -3.83
C PHE A 24 -16.33 1.28 -4.80
N ALA A 25 -16.78 1.22 -6.07
CA ALA A 25 -16.42 2.21 -7.07
C ALA A 25 -16.92 3.61 -6.67
N ARG A 26 -18.16 3.70 -6.17
CA ARG A 26 -18.75 4.95 -5.66
C ARG A 26 -18.00 5.48 -4.45
N GLN A 27 -17.66 4.63 -3.49
CA GLN A 27 -16.89 5.02 -2.33
C GLN A 27 -15.49 5.50 -2.73
N SER A 28 -14.82 4.79 -3.63
CA SER A 28 -13.50 5.18 -4.15
C SER A 28 -13.55 6.56 -4.82
N LYS A 29 -14.50 6.80 -5.72
CA LYS A 29 -14.71 8.10 -6.36
C LYS A 29 -15.00 9.20 -5.33
N HIS A 30 -15.80 8.91 -4.31
CA HIS A 30 -16.05 9.83 -3.21
C HIS A 30 -14.78 10.17 -2.43
N MET A 31 -13.95 9.17 -2.10
CA MET A 31 -12.69 9.38 -1.38
C MET A 31 -11.72 10.26 -2.17
N TRP A 32 -11.58 10.01 -3.48
CA TRP A 32 -10.70 10.81 -4.34
C TRP A 32 -11.21 12.23 -4.62
N SER A 33 -12.53 12.43 -4.68
CA SER A 33 -13.10 13.76 -4.93
C SER A 33 -13.24 14.62 -3.67
N LYS A 34 -13.70 14.06 -2.55
CA LYS A 34 -13.99 14.81 -1.31
C LYS A 34 -12.89 14.72 -0.25
N HIS A 35 -12.04 13.70 -0.33
CA HIS A 35 -11.00 13.43 0.68
C HIS A 35 -9.62 13.20 0.04
N LYS A 36 -9.33 13.89 -1.07
CA LYS A 36 -8.03 13.81 -1.77
C LYS A 36 -6.82 13.96 -0.84
N PRO A 37 -6.77 14.94 0.10
CA PRO A 37 -5.65 15.07 1.03
C PRO A 37 -5.44 13.83 1.91
N TYR A 38 -6.53 13.23 2.39
CA TYR A 38 -6.49 12.01 3.20
C TYR A 38 -5.92 10.83 2.39
N MET A 39 -6.35 10.67 1.13
CA MET A 39 -5.88 9.60 0.24
C MET A 39 -4.38 9.73 -0.04
N LEU A 40 -3.91 10.93 -0.37
CA LEU A 40 -2.49 11.19 -0.60
C LEU A 40 -1.64 10.91 0.64
N ARG A 41 -2.13 11.29 1.84
CA ARG A 41 -1.45 10.99 3.10
C ARG A 41 -1.33 9.48 3.34
N LYS A 42 -2.40 8.71 3.11
CA LYS A 42 -2.38 7.25 3.26
C LYS A 42 -1.43 6.59 2.26
N GLN A 43 -1.41 7.05 1.02
CA GLN A 43 -0.46 6.55 0.00
C GLN A 43 1.00 6.80 0.42
N LYS A 44 1.33 8.02 0.88
CA LYS A 44 2.68 8.35 1.38
C LYS A 44 3.07 7.51 2.60
N ALA A 45 2.14 7.30 3.53
CA ALA A 45 2.38 6.45 4.71
C ALA A 45 2.67 5.00 4.32
N GLY A 46 1.95 4.45 3.32
CA GLY A 46 2.22 3.11 2.77
C GLY A 46 3.63 3.01 2.18
N LYS A 47 4.04 3.98 1.36
CA LYS A 47 5.41 4.03 0.79
C LYS A 47 6.49 4.11 1.86
N ARG A 48 6.31 4.93 2.91
CA ARG A 48 7.25 5.02 4.04
C ARG A 48 7.39 3.69 4.78
N LYS A 49 6.26 3.01 5.05
CA LYS A 49 6.27 1.70 5.71
C LYS A 49 6.92 0.61 4.85
N ALA A 50 6.74 0.66 3.53
CA ALA A 50 7.43 -0.26 2.63
C ALA A 50 8.95 -0.01 2.65
N LYS A 51 9.38 1.26 2.59
CA LYS A 51 10.81 1.62 2.71
C LYS A 51 11.43 1.22 4.04
N SER A 52 10.70 1.37 5.15
CA SER A 52 11.18 0.97 6.48
C SER A 52 11.13 -0.53 6.74
N ARG A 53 10.49 -1.31 5.86
CA ARG A 53 10.43 -2.78 5.94
C ARG A 53 11.59 -3.46 5.24
N VAL A 54 12.54 -2.72 4.66
CA VAL A 54 13.88 -3.26 4.40
C VAL A 54 14.45 -3.67 5.75
N THR A 55 14.43 -4.97 6.01
CA THR A 55 14.80 -5.53 7.30
C THR A 55 16.32 -5.45 7.47
N GLN A 56 16.79 -5.55 8.72
CA GLN A 56 18.21 -5.76 9.00
C GLN A 56 18.72 -6.99 8.22
N LEU A 57 17.90 -8.05 8.17
CA LEU A 57 18.16 -9.29 7.44
C LEU A 57 18.35 -9.07 5.94
N ASP A 58 17.53 -8.22 5.30
CA ASP A 58 17.67 -7.89 3.86
C ASP A 58 19.00 -7.17 3.59
N LYS A 59 19.47 -6.35 4.54
CA LYS A 59 20.77 -5.67 4.40
C LYS A 59 21.95 -6.61 4.62
N GLU A 60 21.83 -7.51 5.59
CA GLU A 60 22.85 -8.52 5.89
C GLU A 60 23.00 -9.51 4.72
N LEU A 61 21.89 -9.97 4.15
CA LEU A 61 21.89 -10.83 2.97
C LEU A 61 22.52 -10.14 1.75
N GLN A 62 22.16 -8.87 1.51
CA GLN A 62 22.76 -8.09 0.43
C GLN A 62 24.27 -7.90 0.62
N TRP A 63 24.73 -7.67 1.85
CA TRP A 63 26.16 -7.58 2.15
C TRP A 63 26.90 -8.91 1.94
N THR A 64 26.29 -10.03 2.31
CA THR A 64 26.87 -11.36 2.03
C THR A 64 26.96 -11.66 0.54
N ASP A 65 25.94 -11.27 -0.24
CA ASP A 65 25.95 -11.41 -1.70
C ASP A 65 27.08 -10.57 -2.32
N ASP A 66 27.22 -9.31 -1.90
CA ASP A 66 28.29 -8.41 -2.37
C ASP A 66 29.68 -8.97 -2.04
N MET A 67 29.87 -9.57 -0.86
CA MET A 67 31.12 -10.22 -0.47
C MET A 67 31.46 -11.44 -1.33
N ILE A 68 30.48 -12.30 -1.62
CA ILE A 68 30.68 -13.49 -2.44
C ILE A 68 31.01 -13.07 -3.87
N ILE A 69 30.28 -12.10 -4.42
CA ILE A 69 30.54 -11.55 -5.76
C ILE A 69 31.96 -10.99 -5.83
N HIS A 70 32.39 -10.21 -4.84
CA HIS A 70 33.75 -9.69 -4.78
C HIS A 70 34.80 -10.81 -4.74
N SER A 71 34.56 -11.86 -3.95
CA SER A 71 35.46 -13.02 -3.88
C SER A 71 35.54 -13.78 -5.20
N LEU A 72 34.43 -13.92 -5.93
CA LEU A 72 34.39 -14.58 -7.24
C LEU A 72 35.12 -13.74 -8.30
N GLN A 73 34.88 -12.42 -8.32
CA GLN A 73 35.60 -11.49 -9.19
C GLN A 73 37.12 -11.55 -8.97
N GLN A 74 37.57 -11.64 -7.71
CA GLN A 74 38.99 -11.80 -7.41
C GLN A 74 39.55 -13.17 -7.81
N ALA A 75 38.72 -14.21 -7.82
CA ALA A 75 39.08 -15.54 -8.30
C ALA A 75 39.13 -15.65 -9.84
N GLY A 76 38.76 -14.59 -10.58
CA GLY A 76 38.84 -14.53 -12.04
C GLY A 76 37.77 -15.36 -12.77
N ILE A 77 36.65 -15.65 -12.09
CA ILE A 77 35.46 -16.32 -12.64
C ILE A 77 34.23 -15.42 -12.53
#